data_AF-A0A397S4C9-F1
#
_entry.id   AF-A0A397S4C9-F1
#
_cell.length_a   1.000
_cell.length_b   1.000
_cell.length_c   1.000
_cell.angle_alpha   90.00
_cell.angle_beta   90.00
_cell.angle_gamma   90.00
#
_symmetry.space_group_name_H-M   'P 1'
#
loop_
_entity.id
_entity.type
_entity.pdbx_description
1 polymer ?
#
loop_
_entity_poly.entity_id
_entity_poly.type
_entity_poly.pdbx_seq_one_letter_code
_entity_poly.pdbx_strand_id
1 'polypeptide(L)'
;KRTQFPLINTFALIVHKVQGLTLPDISLNLDFQMFEKEQVYIAISWCNNWNNVKIKSLSMDAFAVDKSMIKKYERLEAIASTSLPLSRSLQADL
;
A
#
# COMPACT_ATOMS: atom_id res chain seq x y z
N LYS A 1 22.23 -2.00 25.81
CA LYS A 1 22.26 -0.79 24.95
C LYS A 1 22.89 -1.20 23.62
N ARG A 2 22.19 -1.08 22.49
CA ARG A 2 22.74 -1.44 21.18
C ARG A 2 23.52 -0.25 20.63
N THR A 3 24.77 -0.47 20.26
CA THR A 3 25.63 0.51 19.59
C THR A 3 26.02 -0.08 18.24
N GLN A 4 25.46 0.45 17.16
CA GLN A 4 25.69 -0.01 15.80
C GLN A 4 25.52 1.16 14.84
N PHE A 5 26.30 1.20 13.76
CA PHE A 5 26.09 2.19 12.71
C PHE A 5 24.70 2.03 12.09
N PRO A 6 23.99 3.13 11.78
CA PRO A 6 22.65 3.08 11.17
C PRO A 6 22.72 2.74 9.67
N LEU A 7 23.37 1.62 9.34
CA LEU A 7 23.58 1.13 7.99
C LEU A 7 22.88 -0.22 7.85
N ILE A 8 22.16 -0.38 6.74
CA ILE A 8 21.54 -1.65 6.35
C ILE A 8 21.82 -1.89 4.86
N ASN A 9 21.94 -3.16 4.47
CA ASN A 9 21.96 -3.52 3.06
C ASN A 9 20.58 -3.23 2.47
N THR A 10 20.54 -2.49 1.35
CA THR A 10 19.32 -2.09 0.65
C THR A 10 19.17 -2.72 -0.73
N PHE A 11 20.06 -3.64 -1.13
CA PHE A 11 19.96 -4.35 -2.40
C PHE A 11 18.70 -5.25 -2.49
N ALA A 12 18.29 -5.81 -1.36
CA ALA A 12 17.04 -6.57 -1.22
C ALA A 12 16.31 -6.12 0.04
N LEU A 13 15.04 -5.78 -0.11
CA LEU A 13 14.21 -5.21 0.94
C LEU A 13 12.91 -5.99 1.07
N ILE A 14 12.48 -6.23 2.31
CA ILE A 14 11.17 -6.83 2.58
C ILE A 14 10.10 -5.76 2.61
N VAL A 15 8.94 -6.03 2.03
CA VAL A 15 7.82 -5.09 1.88
C VAL A 15 7.48 -4.34 3.18
N HIS A 16 7.46 -5.07 4.30
CA HIS A 16 7.13 -4.51 5.61
C HIS A 16 8.14 -3.47 6.13
N LYS A 17 9.40 -3.45 5.67
CA LYS A 17 10.41 -2.48 6.14
C LYS A 17 10.47 -1.19 5.34
N VAL A 18 9.78 -1.14 4.20
CA VAL A 18 9.94 -0.07 3.21
C VAL A 18 8.60 0.42 2.65
N GLN A 19 7.56 0.39 3.49
CA GLN A 19 6.29 1.04 3.16
C GLN A 19 6.53 2.54 2.91
N GLY A 20 6.00 3.06 1.79
CA GLY A 20 6.13 4.47 1.41
C GLY A 20 7.37 4.83 0.60
N LEU A 21 8.18 3.86 0.14
CA LEU A 21 9.22 4.13 -0.84
C LEU A 21 8.68 4.17 -2.28
N THR A 22 9.27 5.02 -3.10
CA THR A 22 9.12 4.98 -4.56
C THR A 22 10.46 4.55 -5.15
N LEU A 23 10.47 3.46 -5.90
CA LEU A 23 11.66 2.86 -6.50
C LEU A 23 11.57 2.91 -8.03
N PRO A 24 12.65 3.31 -8.73
CA PRO A 24 12.62 3.50 -10.17
C PRO A 24 12.55 2.18 -10.97
N ASP A 25 13.13 1.10 -10.45
CA ASP A 25 13.12 -0.25 -11.03
C ASP A 25 13.07 -1.27 -9.89
N ILE A 26 12.18 -2.26 -10.00
CA ILE A 26 11.97 -3.28 -8.96
C ILE A 26 11.93 -4.67 -9.56
N SER A 27 12.48 -5.63 -8.83
CA SER A 27 12.32 -7.06 -9.09
C SER A 27 11.62 -7.72 -7.91
N LEU A 28 10.43 -8.27 -8.16
CA LEU A 28 9.55 -8.81 -7.14
C LEU A 28 9.47 -10.34 -7.23
N ASN A 29 9.44 -10.97 -6.06
CA ASN A 29 9.03 -12.36 -5.90
C ASN A 29 7.64 -12.36 -5.24
N LEU A 30 6.62 -12.75 -5.99
CA LEU A 30 5.22 -12.78 -5.55
C LEU A 30 4.78 -14.24 -5.35
N ASP A 31 5.45 -14.95 -4.45
CA ASP A 31 5.17 -16.36 -4.14
C ASP A 31 4.45 -16.52 -2.78
N PHE A 32 4.27 -17.78 -2.36
CA PHE A 32 3.63 -18.14 -1.09
C PHE A 32 4.34 -17.59 0.16
N GLN A 33 5.56 -17.03 0.04
CA GLN A 33 6.24 -16.38 1.15
C GLN A 33 5.65 -15.01 1.48
N MET A 34 4.81 -14.43 0.60
CA MET A 34 4.01 -13.26 0.94
C MET A 34 2.84 -13.68 1.82
N PHE A 35 3.04 -13.55 3.14
CA PHE A 35 2.12 -14.07 4.15
C PHE A 35 1.07 -13.04 4.63
N GLU A 36 1.32 -11.74 4.43
CA GLU A 36 0.35 -10.71 4.80
C GLU A 36 -0.51 -10.30 3.61
N LYS A 37 -1.79 -10.10 3.91
CA LYS A 37 -2.74 -9.49 2.97
C LYS A 37 -2.20 -8.11 2.57
N GLU A 38 -2.44 -7.69 1.34
CA GLU A 38 -2.02 -6.38 0.80
C GLU A 38 -0.52 -6.20 0.47
N GLN A 39 0.38 -7.11 0.86
CA GLN A 39 1.82 -6.96 0.57
C GLN A 39 2.13 -6.92 -0.93
N VAL A 40 1.44 -7.72 -1.74
CA VAL A 40 1.61 -7.72 -3.21
C VAL A 40 1.27 -6.35 -3.78
N TYR A 41 0.13 -5.78 -3.37
CA TYR A 41 -0.30 -4.46 -3.82
C TYR A 41 0.73 -3.38 -3.44
N ILE A 42 1.19 -3.39 -2.19
CA ILE A 42 2.20 -2.44 -1.70
C ILE A 42 3.49 -2.56 -2.52
N ALA A 43 3.97 -3.78 -2.74
CA ALA A 43 5.21 -4.02 -3.48
C ALA A 43 5.13 -3.50 -4.93
N ILE A 44 4.00 -3.72 -5.61
CA ILE A 44 3.78 -3.25 -6.98
C ILE A 44 3.66 -1.71 -7.01
N SER A 45 3.00 -1.11 -6.01
CA SER A 45 2.79 0.35 -5.93
C SER A 45 4.06 1.18 -5.75
N TRP A 46 5.20 0.55 -5.45
CA TRP A 46 6.48 1.26 -5.33
C TRP A 46 7.00 1.82 -6.64
N CYS A 47 6.61 1.24 -7.77
CA CYS A 47 7.07 1.69 -9.08
C CYS A 47 5.95 2.42 -9.82
N ASN A 48 6.30 3.58 -10.38
CA ASN A 48 5.35 4.41 -11.12
C ASN A 48 5.17 3.95 -12.58
N ASN A 49 6.02 3.03 -13.08
CA ASN A 49 5.98 2.55 -14.46
C ASN A 49 6.03 1.02 -14.48
N TRP A 50 5.02 0.41 -15.11
CA TRP A 50 4.92 -1.04 -15.24
C TRP A 50 6.10 -1.68 -15.97
N ASN A 51 6.70 -0.97 -16.94
CA ASN A 51 7.88 -1.48 -17.68
C ASN A 51 9.10 -1.71 -16.78
N ASN A 52 9.11 -1.11 -15.60
CA ASN A 52 10.20 -1.19 -14.64
C ASN A 52 9.91 -2.21 -13.52
N VAL A 53 8.81 -2.96 -13.61
CA VAL A 53 8.44 -4.02 -12.66
C VAL A 53 8.76 -5.38 -13.26
N LYS A 54 9.70 -6.11 -12.64
CA LYS A 54 10.09 -7.46 -13.05
C LYS A 54 9.55 -8.48 -12.05
N ILE A 55 8.64 -9.35 -12.48
CA ILE A 55 8.09 -10.40 -11.62
C ILE A 55 8.87 -11.70 -11.87
N LYS A 56 9.57 -12.19 -10.84
CA LYS A 56 10.38 -13.42 -10.91
C LYS A 56 9.55 -14.68 -10.68
N SER A 57 8.52 -14.59 -9.85
CA SER A 57 7.61 -15.68 -9.53
C SER A 57 6.26 -15.09 -9.13
N LEU A 58 5.19 -15.81 -9.48
CA LEU A 58 3.82 -15.38 -9.30
C LEU A 58 2.98 -16.59 -8.85
N SER A 59 2.44 -16.52 -7.63
CA SER A 59 1.40 -17.43 -7.14
C SER A 59 0.13 -16.64 -6.88
N MET A 60 -1.01 -17.19 -7.29
CA MET A 60 -2.31 -16.57 -7.00
C MET A 60 -2.62 -16.55 -5.50
N ASP A 61 -2.03 -17.46 -4.73
CA ASP A 61 -2.22 -17.51 -3.27
C ASP A 61 -1.63 -16.29 -2.55
N ALA A 62 -0.67 -15.59 -3.18
CA ALA A 62 -0.11 -14.35 -2.65
C ALA A 62 -1.11 -13.17 -2.71
N PHE A 63 -2.14 -13.26 -3.56
CA PHE A 63 -3.13 -12.20 -3.74
C PHE A 63 -4.27 -12.39 -2.75
N ALA A 64 -4.09 -11.86 -1.54
CA ALA A 64 -5.12 -11.85 -0.51
C ALA A 64 -5.47 -10.42 -0.08
N VAL A 65 -6.77 -10.17 0.10
CA VAL A 65 -7.33 -8.92 0.61
C VAL A 65 -8.13 -9.19 1.87
N ASP A 66 -8.08 -8.29 2.84
CA ASP A 66 -8.95 -8.38 4.01
C ASP A 66 -10.38 -7.95 3.67
N LYS A 67 -11.33 -8.87 3.84
CA LYS A 67 -12.77 -8.61 3.64
C LYS A 67 -13.29 -7.51 4.58
N SER A 68 -12.66 -7.32 5.73
CA SER A 68 -13.03 -6.23 6.65
C SER A 68 -12.73 -4.85 6.04
N MET A 69 -11.63 -4.74 5.28
CA MET A 69 -11.22 -3.52 4.61
C MET A 69 -12.15 -3.18 3.45
N ILE A 70 -12.60 -4.17 2.68
CA ILE A 70 -13.59 -3.97 1.61
C ILE A 70 -14.85 -3.29 2.17
N LYS A 71 -15.43 -3.84 3.25
CA LYS A 71 -16.60 -3.26 3.92
C LYS A 71 -16.34 -1.84 4.43
N LYS A 72 -15.12 -1.58 4.91
CA LYS A 72 -14.72 -0.25 5.38
C LYS A 72 -14.67 0.76 4.24
N TYR A 73 -14.10 0.39 3.09
CA TYR A 73 -14.04 1.23 1.91
C TYR A 73 -15.43 1.53 1.34
N GLU A 74 -16.31 0.51 1.24
CA GLU A 74 -17.72 0.72 0.84
C GLU A 74 -18.42 1.75 1.74
N ARG A 75 -18.23 1.64 3.06
CA ARG A 75 -18.76 2.60 4.03
C ARG A 75 -18.17 4.00 3.84
N LEU A 76 -16.87 4.12 3.55
CA LEU A 76 -16.21 5.40 3.33
C LEU A 76 -16.66 6.07 2.03
N GLU A 77 -16.86 5.28 0.97
CA GLU A 77 -17.39 5.76 -0.31
C GLU A 77 -18.82 6.29 -0.17
N ALA A 78 -19.67 5.61 0.61
CA ALA A 78 -20.99 6.11 0.95
C ALA A 78 -20.94 7.46 1.68
N ILE A 79 -20.01 7.63 2.63
CA ILE A 79 -19.82 8.89 3.37
C ILE A 79 -19.26 9.99 2.45
N ALA A 80 -18.33 9.66 1.55
CA ALA A 80 -17.77 10.63 0.61
C ALA A 80 -18.81 11.10 -0.43
N SER A 81 -19.74 10.21 -0.80
CA SER A 81 -20.83 10.50 -1.73
C SER A 81 -21.92 11.36 -1.10
N THR A 82 -22.12 11.29 0.22
CA THR A 82 -22.92 12.29 0.92
C THR A 82 -22.16 13.61 0.95
N SER A 83 -22.82 14.70 0.52
CA SER A 83 -22.25 16.04 0.59
C SER A 83 -21.71 16.32 2.00
N LEU A 84 -20.45 16.72 2.09
CA LEU A 84 -19.87 17.22 3.34
C LEU A 84 -20.82 18.29 3.94
N PRO A 85 -21.08 18.30 5.25
CA PRO A 85 -21.85 19.37 5.89
C PRO A 85 -21.02 20.66 5.93
N LEU A 86 -20.73 21.24 4.77
CA LEU A 86 -20.08 22.52 4.61
C LEU A 86 -21.14 23.52 4.17
N SER A 87 -21.78 24.14 5.17
CA SER A 87 -22.38 25.49 5.20
C SER A 87 -23.66 25.58 6.07
N ARG A 88 -23.59 25.21 7.36
CA ARG A 88 -24.51 25.83 8.36
C ARG A 88 -23.93 27.10 8.98
N SER A 89 -22.63 27.35 8.85
CA SER A 89 -21.95 28.51 9.45
C SER A 89 -21.77 29.71 8.51
N LEU A 90 -22.27 29.66 7.26
CA LEU A 90 -22.24 30.80 6.31
C LEU A 90 -23.64 31.34 5.96
N GLN A 91 -24.71 30.77 6.54
CA GLN A 91 -26.10 31.24 6.34
C GLN A 91 -26.66 31.98 7.56
N ALA A 92 -25.87 32.17 8.62
CA ALA A 92 -26.29 32.89 9.82
C ALA A 92 -25.93 34.39 9.82
N ASP A 93 -25.22 34.87 8.79
CA ASP A 93 -24.72 36.25 8.69
C ASP A 93 -25.25 37.02 7.45
N LEU A 94 -26.43 36.65 6.92
CA LEU A 94 -27.18 37.45 5.93
C LEU A 94 -28.64 37.62 6.34
#